data_AF-A0A1Q2SSA6-F1
#
_entry.id   AF-A0A1Q2SSA6-F1
#
_cell.length_a   1.000
_cell.length_b   1.000
_cell.length_c   1.000
_cell.angle_alpha   90.00
_cell.angle_beta   90.00
_cell.angle_gamma   90.00
#
_symmetry.space_group_name_H-M   'P 1'
#
loop_
_entity.id
_entity.type
_entity.pdbx_description
1 polymer ?
#
loop_
_entity_poly.entity_id
_entity_poly.type
_entity_poly.pdbx_seq_one_letter_code
_entity_poly.pdbx_strand_id
1 'polypeptide(L)'
;MENNWQYYARYTLKGANKSNIFFKTKMFKDRTFPIKIPMEFARLIDKRNKDDPLLKQVITPKTLSKSTNFSLSPLEDEKYSPVAGLIQKYPNRVLLIASQVCAIHCQYCFRQNFNYVEH
;
A
#
# COMPACT_ATOMS: atom_id res chain seq x y z
N MET A 1 -18.15 12.76 20.20
CA MET A 1 -17.21 12.99 19.08
C MET A 1 -17.34 11.80 18.15
N GLU A 2 -17.86 12.04 16.95
CA GLU A 2 -18.40 11.00 16.07
C GLU A 2 -17.31 10.03 15.58
N ASN A 3 -17.48 8.75 15.90
CA ASN A 3 -16.76 7.61 15.33
C ASN A 3 -17.14 7.45 13.84
N ASN A 4 -16.69 8.38 13.00
CA ASN A 4 -16.97 8.35 11.57
C ASN A 4 -15.76 7.82 10.80
N TRP A 5 -15.89 6.63 10.21
CA TRP A 5 -14.86 5.98 9.39
C TRP A 5 -14.35 6.89 8.25
N GLN A 6 -15.19 7.78 7.71
CA GLN A 6 -14.82 8.72 6.65
C GLN A 6 -13.79 9.73 7.13
N TYR A 7 -13.89 10.15 8.40
CA TYR A 7 -12.92 11.04 9.02
C TYR A 7 -11.56 10.35 9.12
N TYR A 8 -11.53 9.10 9.62
CA TYR A 8 -10.28 8.34 9.78
C TYR A 8 -9.61 8.02 8.45
N ALA A 9 -10.39 7.75 7.40
CA ALA A 9 -9.88 7.56 6.04
C ALA A 9 -9.23 8.84 5.46
N ARG A 10 -9.66 10.03 5.91
CA ARG A 10 -9.12 11.33 5.49
C ARG A 10 -7.98 11.81 6.39
N TYR A 11 -8.03 11.50 7.68
CA TYR A 11 -7.01 11.88 8.67
C TYR A 11 -5.84 10.90 8.66
N THR A 12 -4.91 11.16 7.76
CA THR A 12 -3.86 10.22 7.34
C THR A 12 -2.51 10.94 7.22
N LEU A 13 -1.45 10.27 7.67
CA LEU A 13 -0.07 10.66 7.36
C LEU A 13 0.17 10.37 5.88
N LYS A 14 0.40 11.44 5.11
CA LYS A 14 0.72 11.36 3.68
C LYS A 14 2.17 11.78 3.47
N GLY A 15 2.93 10.92 2.81
CA GLY A 15 4.33 11.15 2.45
C GLY A 15 5.32 10.98 3.61
N ALA A 16 6.60 11.00 3.26
CA ALA A 16 7.70 10.73 4.17
C ALA A 16 7.85 11.80 5.24
N ASN A 17 7.72 13.09 4.89
CA ASN A 17 7.93 14.19 5.83
C ASN A 17 6.99 14.09 7.05
N LYS A 18 5.67 14.03 6.82
CA LYS A 18 4.68 13.90 7.89
C LYS A 18 4.88 12.63 8.73
N SER A 19 5.24 11.53 8.08
CA SER A 19 5.50 10.25 8.75
C SER A 19 6.75 10.33 9.64
N ASN A 20 7.84 10.88 9.12
CA ASN A 20 9.09 11.09 9.85
C ASN A 20 8.90 12.01 11.06
N ILE A 21 8.13 13.09 10.93
CA ILE A 21 7.77 13.97 12.05
C ILE A 21 6.97 13.19 13.12
N PHE A 22 5.93 12.46 12.71
CA PHE A 22 5.07 11.74 13.65
C PHE A 22 5.79 10.62 14.42
N PHE A 23 6.65 9.87 13.73
CA PHE A 23 7.42 8.76 14.30
C PHE A 23 8.77 9.20 14.89
N LYS A 24 9.13 10.49 14.80
CA LYS A 24 10.43 11.04 15.22
C LYS A 24 11.61 10.25 14.65
N THR A 25 11.55 9.96 13.35
CA THR A 25 12.51 9.11 12.64
C THR A 25 12.90 9.74 11.29
N LYS A 26 13.87 9.14 10.59
CA LYS A 26 14.25 9.46 9.21
C LYS A 26 14.11 8.26 8.27
N MET A 27 13.32 7.27 8.68
CA MET A 27 13.20 5.98 7.99
C MET A 27 12.26 6.02 6.78
N PHE A 28 11.27 6.91 6.76
CA PHE A 28 10.33 7.02 5.64
C PHE A 28 10.97 7.81 4.49
N LYS A 29 10.74 7.35 3.26
CA LYS A 29 11.20 7.99 2.01
C LYS A 29 10.09 7.95 0.97
N ASP A 30 9.86 9.06 0.28
CA ASP A 30 8.88 9.11 -0.80
C ASP A 30 9.40 8.35 -2.02
N ARG A 31 8.51 7.63 -2.70
CA ARG A 31 8.75 6.81 -3.88
C ARG A 31 7.52 6.86 -4.79
N THR A 32 7.56 6.13 -5.90
CA THR A 32 6.43 6.01 -6.85
C THR A 32 5.15 5.55 -6.17
N PHE A 33 5.21 4.54 -5.29
CA PHE A 33 4.09 4.16 -4.45
C PHE A 33 4.06 5.02 -3.19
N PRO A 34 3.06 5.92 -3.02
CA PRO A 34 3.12 6.94 -1.99
C PRO A 34 2.84 6.36 -0.59
N ILE A 35 3.35 7.01 0.44
CA ILE A 35 3.06 6.65 1.83
C ILE A 35 1.69 7.20 2.23
N LYS A 36 0.82 6.32 2.72
CA LYS A 36 -0.51 6.64 3.24
C LYS A 36 -0.78 5.80 4.49
N ILE A 37 -0.77 6.42 5.67
CA ILE A 37 -0.95 5.75 6.96
C ILE A 37 -2.08 6.42 7.74
N PRO A 38 -3.25 5.76 7.92
CA PRO A 38 -4.32 6.27 8.78
C PRO A 38 -3.81 6.56 10.20
N MET A 39 -4.28 7.64 10.81
CA MET A 39 -3.76 8.03 12.13
C MET A 39 -4.03 6.97 13.21
N GLU A 40 -5.17 6.28 13.14
CA GLU A 40 -5.48 5.22 14.10
C GLU A 40 -4.48 4.07 14.01
N PHE A 41 -4.15 3.63 12.79
CA PHE A 41 -3.10 2.65 12.57
C PHE A 41 -1.74 3.15 13.08
N ALA A 42 -1.40 4.40 12.77
CA ALA A 42 -0.13 5.00 13.20
C ALA A 42 0.03 5.07 14.73
N ARG A 43 -1.08 5.22 15.46
CA ARG A 43 -1.09 5.26 16.94
C ARG A 43 -0.90 3.88 17.59
N LEU A 44 -1.19 2.80 16.88
CA LEU A 44 -0.97 1.42 17.37
C LEU A 44 0.50 0.98 17.29
N ILE A 45 1.32 1.66 16.48
CA ILE A 45 2.72 1.32 16.28
C ILE A 45 3.56 1.71 17.50
N ASP A 46 4.33 0.77 18.06
CA ASP A 46 5.32 1.09 19.09
C ASP A 46 6.54 1.79 18.46
N LYS A 47 6.60 3.11 18.68
CA LYS A 47 7.68 3.98 18.15
C LYS A 47 9.07 3.62 18.69
N ARG A 48 9.15 2.89 19.80
CA ARG A 48 10.42 2.45 20.40
C ARG A 48 10.91 1.13 19.80
N ASN A 49 10.00 0.36 19.22
CA ASN A 49 10.30 -0.92 18.60
C ASN A 49 10.47 -0.75 17.08
N LYS A 50 11.71 -0.73 16.61
CA LYS A 50 12.02 -0.70 15.16
C LYS A 50 11.54 -1.94 14.41
N ASP A 51 11.30 -3.03 15.14
CA ASP A 51 10.82 -4.31 14.63
C ASP A 51 9.31 -4.51 14.77
N ASP A 52 8.58 -3.47 15.18
CA ASP A 52 7.13 -3.47 15.30
C ASP A 52 6.48 -3.99 13.99
N PRO A 53 5.59 -5.00 14.06
CA PRO A 53 5.03 -5.62 12.87
C PRO A 53 4.11 -4.67 12.09
N LEU A 54 3.46 -3.71 12.74
CA LEU A 54 2.64 -2.70 12.08
C LEU A 54 3.53 -1.65 11.39
N LEU A 55 4.65 -1.26 12.00
CA LEU A 55 5.64 -0.40 11.36
C LEU A 55 6.17 -1.03 10.07
N LYS A 56 6.50 -2.32 10.09
CA LYS A 56 6.99 -3.08 8.92
C LYS A 56 6.01 -3.07 7.74
N GLN A 57 4.71 -2.93 7.99
CA GLN A 57 3.70 -2.88 6.94
C GLN A 57 3.69 -1.54 6.19
N VAL A 58 4.14 -0.44 6.82
CA VAL A 58 4.01 0.93 6.28
C VAL A 58 5.34 1.60 6.00
N ILE A 59 6.45 0.97 6.40
CA ILE A 59 7.80 1.40 6.08
C ILE A 59 8.30 0.70 4.82
N THR A 60 8.94 1.44 3.92
CA THR A 60 9.52 0.81 2.74
C THR A 60 10.73 -0.04 3.14
N PRO A 61 10.84 -1.29 2.66
CA PRO A 61 11.99 -2.13 2.93
C PRO A 61 13.29 -1.45 2.48
N LYS A 62 14.36 -1.60 3.27
CA LYS A 62 15.69 -1.07 2.92
C LYS A 62 16.26 -1.72 1.65
N THR A 63 15.89 -2.97 1.40
CA THR A 63 16.40 -3.78 0.29
C THR A 63 15.20 -4.34 -0.46
N LEU A 64 14.90 -3.81 -1.65
CA LEU A 64 14.14 -4.64 -2.60
C LEU A 64 15.05 -5.82 -2.93
N SER A 65 14.55 -7.04 -2.71
CA SER A 65 15.28 -8.26 -3.04
C SER A 65 15.77 -8.15 -4.50
N LYS A 66 17.09 -8.14 -4.70
CA LYS A 66 17.72 -8.29 -6.02
C LYS A 66 17.68 -9.75 -6.47
N SER A 67 16.65 -10.51 -6.08
CA SER A 67 16.49 -11.87 -6.55
C SER A 67 16.21 -11.84 -8.05
N THR A 68 16.88 -12.73 -8.78
CA THR A 68 16.66 -12.91 -10.22
C THR A 68 15.21 -13.19 -10.58
N ASN A 69 14.42 -13.75 -9.66
CA ASN A 69 13.01 -14.06 -9.82
C ASN A 69 12.06 -12.90 -9.38
N PHE A 70 12.59 -11.71 -9.09
CA PHE A 70 11.75 -10.58 -8.71
C PHE A 70 11.00 -10.02 -9.93
N SER A 71 9.68 -9.85 -9.81
CA SER A 71 8.83 -9.22 -10.81
C SER A 71 8.05 -8.07 -10.20
N LEU A 72 7.90 -6.97 -10.95
CA LEU A 72 7.04 -5.85 -10.58
C LEU A 72 5.54 -6.15 -10.81
N SER A 73 5.22 -7.12 -11.67
CA SER A 73 3.89 -7.72 -11.82
C SER A 73 3.99 -9.23 -11.52
N PRO A 74 3.95 -9.62 -10.24
CA PRO A 74 4.13 -11.02 -9.84
C PRO A 74 2.94 -11.93 -10.21
N LEU A 75 1.78 -11.35 -10.49
CA LEU A 75 0.57 -12.10 -10.87
C LEU A 75 0.27 -12.08 -12.36
N GLU A 76 0.88 -11.15 -13.10
CA GLU A 76 0.60 -10.90 -14.53
C GLU A 76 -0.89 -10.64 -14.80
N ASP A 77 -1.59 -10.04 -13.82
CA ASP A 77 -3.04 -9.78 -13.88
C ASP A 77 -3.42 -8.98 -15.14
N GLU A 78 -2.51 -8.10 -15.60
CA GLU A 78 -2.67 -7.27 -16.81
C GLU A 78 -2.90 -8.11 -18.07
N LYS A 79 -2.27 -9.28 -18.20
CA LYS A 79 -2.44 -10.18 -19.36
C LYS A 79 -3.82 -10.83 -19.41
N TYR A 80 -4.53 -10.81 -18.29
CA TYR A 80 -5.84 -11.44 -18.13
C TYR A 80 -6.96 -10.41 -17.94
N SER A 81 -6.73 -9.15 -18.31
CA SER A 81 -7.74 -8.09 -18.29
C SER A 81 -8.34 -7.90 -19.70
N PRO A 82 -9.45 -8.59 -20.05
CA PRO A 82 -10.09 -8.41 -21.35
C PRO A 82 -10.72 -7.02 -21.50
N VAL A 83 -11.08 -6.38 -20.38
CA VAL A 83 -11.62 -5.03 -20.30
C VAL A 83 -11.19 -4.39 -18.98
N ALA A 84 -10.99 -3.07 -18.99
CA ALA A 84 -10.53 -2.34 -17.81
C ALA A 84 -11.43 -2.58 -16.58
N GLY A 85 -10.81 -2.88 -15.44
CA GLY A 85 -11.46 -3.18 -14.17
C GLY A 85 -11.87 -4.64 -13.98
N LEU A 86 -11.64 -5.54 -14.95
CA LEU A 86 -12.02 -6.96 -14.84
C LEU A 86 -10.83 -7.86 -15.17
N ILE A 87 -10.47 -8.75 -14.24
CA ILE A 87 -9.41 -9.75 -14.45
C ILE A 87 -10.05 -11.15 -14.50
N GLN A 88 -9.87 -11.88 -15.61
CA GLN A 88 -10.31 -13.25 -15.81
C GLN A 88 -9.12 -14.19 -16.03
N LYS A 89 -8.35 -14.44 -14.96
CA LYS A 89 -7.21 -15.36 -15.00
C LYS A 89 -7.63 -16.84 -15.02
N TYR A 90 -8.83 -17.14 -14.52
CA TYR A 90 -9.33 -18.50 -14.36
C TYR A 90 -10.63 -18.69 -15.14
N PRO A 91 -10.92 -19.89 -15.68
CA PRO A 91 -12.06 -20.10 -16.56
C PRO A 91 -13.43 -19.80 -15.92
N ASN A 92 -13.58 -20.07 -14.63
CA ASN A 92 -14.87 -20.09 -13.94
C ASN A 92 -15.08 -18.93 -12.94
N ARG A 93 -14.20 -17.93 -12.91
CA ARG A 93 -14.32 -16.79 -11.99
C ARG A 93 -13.58 -15.56 -12.52
N VAL A 94 -14.08 -14.40 -12.12
CA VAL A 94 -13.49 -13.10 -12.42
C VAL A 94 -13.19 -12.34 -11.12
N LEU A 95 -12.21 -11.46 -11.16
CA LEU A 95 -11.99 -10.43 -10.16
C LEU A 95 -12.43 -9.08 -10.73
N LEU A 96 -13.39 -8.44 -10.08
CA LEU A 96 -13.83 -7.08 -10.42
C LEU A 96 -13.14 -6.07 -9.51
N ILE A 97 -12.43 -5.10 -10.11
CA ILE A 97 -11.81 -3.98 -9.39
C ILE A 97 -12.85 -2.88 -9.22
N ALA A 98 -13.66 -2.99 -8.17
CA ALA A 98 -14.70 -2.00 -7.88
C ALA A 98 -14.14 -0.65 -7.38
N SER A 99 -12.93 -0.63 -6.82
CA SER A 99 -12.27 0.58 -6.34
C SER A 99 -10.75 0.43 -6.35
N GLN A 100 -10.09 1.51 -6.72
CA GLN A 100 -8.63 1.65 -6.69
C GLN A 100 -8.16 2.33 -5.38
N VAL A 101 -9.10 2.74 -4.53
CA VAL A 101 -8.82 3.54 -3.33
C VAL A 101 -8.50 2.63 -2.16
N CYS A 102 -7.25 2.70 -1.68
CA CYS A 102 -6.85 2.08 -0.43
C CYS A 102 -6.82 3.12 0.71
N ALA A 103 -7.32 2.77 1.89
CA ALA A 103 -7.22 3.64 3.08
C ALA A 103 -5.77 3.75 3.59
N ILE A 104 -5.02 2.64 3.50
CA ILE A 104 -3.62 2.49 3.87
C ILE A 104 -2.82 1.97 2.68
N HIS A 105 -1.59 2.44 2.51
CA HIS A 105 -0.67 1.95 1.48
C HIS A 105 0.35 1.02 2.10
N CYS A 106 -0.01 -0.26 2.18
CA CYS A 106 0.88 -1.33 2.62
C CYS A 106 2.11 -1.36 1.70
N GLN A 107 3.31 -1.19 2.24
CA GLN A 107 4.55 -1.10 1.46
C GLN A 107 5.01 -2.45 0.88
N TYR A 108 4.21 -3.49 1.09
CA TYR A 108 4.33 -4.82 0.49
C TYR A 108 3.16 -5.13 -0.47
N CYS A 109 2.37 -4.12 -0.88
CA CYS A 109 1.25 -4.32 -1.79
C CYS A 109 1.74 -4.84 -3.15
N PHE A 110 1.29 -6.04 -3.54
CA PHE A 110 1.66 -6.64 -4.82
C PHE A 110 1.01 -5.93 -6.03
N ARG A 111 -0.03 -5.12 -5.82
CA ARG A 111 -0.67 -4.28 -6.85
C ARG A 111 -0.19 -2.83 -6.87
N GLN A 112 0.94 -2.52 -6.19
CA GLN A 112 1.48 -1.16 -6.17
C GLN A 112 1.90 -0.64 -7.56
N ASN A 113 2.18 -1.55 -8.51
CA ASN A 113 2.60 -1.23 -9.88
C ASN A 113 1.51 -1.52 -10.93
N PHE A 114 0.30 -1.89 -10.52
CA PHE A 114 -0.78 -2.26 -11.46
C PHE A 114 -1.33 -1.00 -12.16
N ASN A 115 -1.48 -1.04 -13.49
CA ASN A 115 -2.05 0.08 -14.26
C ASN A 115 -3.57 -0.01 -14.30
N TYR A 116 -4.23 0.68 -13.36
CA TYR A 116 -5.69 0.66 -13.25
C TYR A 116 -6.44 1.51 -14.30
N VAL A 117 -5.74 2.26 -15.16
CA VAL A 117 -6.39 3.04 -16.23
C VAL A 117 -6.58 2.18 -17.48
N GLU A 118 -5.63 1.30 -17.74
CA GLU A 118 -5.61 0.45 -18.94
C GLU A 118 -6.20 -0.96 -18.70
N HIS A 119 -6.31 -1.39 -17.45
CA HIS A 119 -6.64 -2.77 -17.05
C HIS A 119 -7.63 -2.86 -15.91
#